data_AF-A0A2V6VGY4-F1
#
_entry.id   AF-A0A2V6VGY4-F1
#
_cell.length_a   1.000
_cell.length_b   1.000
_cell.length_c   1.000
_cell.angle_alpha   90.00
_cell.angle_beta   90.00
_cell.angle_gamma   90.00
#
_symmetry.space_group_name_H-M   'P 1'
#
loop_
_entity.id
_entity.type
_entity.pdbx_description
1 polymer ?
#
loop_
_entity_poly.entity_id
_entity_poly.type
_entity_poly.pdbx_seq_one_letter_code
_entity_poly.pdbx_strand_id
1 'polypeptide(L)'
;MPHFFYGSYAWLFVIGLLLLTALATEIGYTAGRRDQWVHPEGAKGQVTAITAGALGVLALLMAFTFAMAVFRFDVRKQLVLHEANAIGSTYLRARLLPEPHKTEIAELLRRYADVRLDFYRAADDRTLAKAIADTESLQVQLWSRADLLAEKYPTSNPVTLFVQALNDTIDLHARRLVVQDDHVPPTVLAVLFLATIAAMALVGYGCGLFGRRNFVVTTLLTVIVAAVTFVILDLDRPRRGFLRVSQESMQNLQKELRRSAESGR
;
A
#
# COMPACT_ATOMS: atom_id res chain seq x y z
N MET A 1 -3.74 -2.67 -20.27
CA MET A 1 -3.29 -4.00 -19.80
C MET A 1 -2.71 -3.90 -18.38
N PRO A 2 -3.53 -3.97 -17.32
CA PRO A 2 -2.99 -4.34 -16.01
C PRO A 2 -3.99 -5.18 -15.17
N HIS A 3 -4.45 -6.34 -15.63
CA HIS A 3 -5.37 -7.20 -14.84
C HIS A 3 -4.82 -8.60 -14.54
N PHE A 4 -3.56 -8.91 -14.86
CA PHE A 4 -3.00 -10.26 -14.71
C PHE A 4 -2.42 -10.58 -13.31
N PHE A 5 -2.45 -9.65 -12.34
CA PHE A 5 -1.67 -9.75 -11.09
C PHE A 5 -2.49 -9.76 -9.78
N TYR A 6 -3.69 -10.35 -9.78
CA TYR A 6 -4.69 -10.02 -8.77
C TYR A 6 -5.27 -11.22 -8.01
N GLY A 7 -4.64 -11.58 -6.88
CA GLY A 7 -5.32 -12.21 -5.73
C GLY A 7 -4.74 -13.55 -5.25
N SER A 8 -4.41 -14.44 -6.19
CA SER A 8 -3.92 -15.80 -5.93
C SER A 8 -2.50 -16.03 -6.44
N TYR A 9 -1.76 -14.96 -6.77
CA TYR A 9 -0.53 -15.02 -7.58
C TYR A 9 0.67 -14.31 -6.94
N ALA A 10 0.61 -13.93 -5.65
CA ALA A 10 1.78 -13.35 -4.98
C ALA A 10 2.97 -14.33 -5.00
N TRP A 11 2.68 -15.63 -4.81
CA TRP A 11 3.67 -16.69 -4.96
C TRP A 11 4.13 -16.86 -6.42
N LEU A 12 3.24 -16.72 -7.42
CA LEU A 12 3.65 -16.71 -8.84
C LEU A 12 4.57 -15.53 -9.15
N PHE A 13 4.33 -14.37 -8.53
CA PHE A 13 5.20 -13.21 -8.70
C PHE A 13 6.58 -13.45 -8.10
N VAL A 14 6.65 -14.00 -6.88
CA VAL A 14 7.92 -14.39 -6.24
C VAL A 14 8.65 -15.43 -7.08
N ILE A 15 7.95 -16.47 -7.56
CA ILE A 15 8.52 -17.48 -8.45
C ILE A 15 9.02 -16.83 -9.75
N GLY A 16 8.22 -15.96 -10.37
CA GLY A 16 8.61 -15.25 -11.58
C GLY A 16 9.85 -14.39 -11.38
N LEU A 17 9.96 -13.70 -10.24
CA LEU A 17 11.14 -12.91 -9.88
C LEU A 17 12.38 -13.77 -9.61
N LEU A 18 12.21 -14.90 -8.90
CA LEU A 18 13.28 -15.88 -8.68
C LEU A 18 13.75 -16.50 -10.00
N LEU A 19 12.82 -16.87 -10.88
CA LEU A 19 13.15 -17.39 -12.21
C LEU A 19 13.85 -16.34 -13.07
N LEU A 20 13.39 -15.08 -13.03
CA LEU A 20 14.01 -13.98 -13.77
C LEU A 20 15.45 -13.73 -13.31
N THR A 21 15.67 -13.65 -12.00
CA THR A 21 17.00 -13.40 -11.43
C THR A 21 17.92 -14.60 -11.60
N ALA A 22 17.41 -15.83 -11.45
CA ALA A 22 18.15 -17.05 -11.75
C ALA A 22 18.54 -17.11 -13.24
N LEU A 23 17.60 -16.83 -14.15
CA LEU A 23 17.85 -16.82 -15.59
C LEU A 23 18.90 -15.75 -15.96
N ALA A 24 18.79 -14.55 -15.42
CA ALA A 24 19.79 -13.50 -15.62
C ALA A 24 21.19 -13.96 -15.15
N THR A 25 21.25 -14.62 -13.99
CA THR A 25 22.50 -15.18 -13.46
C THR A 25 23.06 -16.29 -14.35
N GLU A 26 22.22 -17.21 -14.86
CA GLU A 26 22.66 -18.28 -15.76
C GLU A 26 23.12 -17.76 -17.13
N ILE A 27 22.41 -16.77 -17.70
CA ILE A 27 22.83 -16.10 -18.93
C ILE A 27 24.19 -15.43 -18.73
N GLY A 28 24.35 -14.70 -17.62
CA GLY A 28 25.64 -14.13 -17.23
C GLY A 28 26.73 -15.20 -17.13
N TYR A 29 26.47 -16.27 -16.38
CA TYR A 29 27.41 -17.37 -16.17
C TYR A 29 27.85 -18.04 -17.46
N THR A 30 26.91 -18.33 -18.36
CA THR A 30 27.23 -18.95 -19.64
C THR A 30 28.05 -18.03 -20.55
N ALA A 31 27.77 -16.72 -20.55
CA ALA A 31 28.58 -15.73 -21.26
C ALA A 31 30.01 -15.64 -20.67
N GLY A 32 30.13 -15.51 -19.35
CA GLY A 32 31.44 -15.42 -18.69
C GLY A 32 32.30 -16.67 -18.88
N ARG A 33 31.68 -17.86 -18.91
CA ARG A 33 32.39 -19.13 -19.16
C ARG A 33 32.89 -19.25 -20.60
N ARG A 34 32.21 -18.65 -21.59
CA ARG A 34 32.70 -18.58 -22.98
C ARG A 34 33.91 -17.65 -23.05
N ASP A 35 33.86 -16.53 -22.35
CA ASP A 35 34.90 -15.50 -22.38
C ASP A 35 36.13 -15.83 -21.54
N GLN A 36 36.04 -16.83 -20.64
CA GLN A 36 37.13 -17.38 -19.83
C GLN A 36 38.36 -17.76 -20.67
N TRP A 37 38.15 -18.23 -21.91
CA TRP A 37 39.21 -18.71 -22.79
C TRP A 37 39.88 -17.60 -23.61
N VAL A 38 39.37 -16.37 -23.54
CA VAL A 38 39.74 -15.27 -24.44
C VAL A 38 40.44 -14.11 -23.70
N HIS A 39 40.21 -13.92 -22.39
CA HIS A 39 40.63 -12.70 -21.69
C HIS A 39 41.84 -12.89 -20.74
N PRO A 40 42.82 -11.97 -20.76
CA PRO A 40 43.96 -11.98 -19.83
C PRO A 40 43.55 -11.67 -18.38
N GLU A 41 44.38 -12.08 -17.41
CA GLU A 41 44.17 -11.94 -15.96
C GLU A 41 43.67 -10.55 -15.51
N GLY A 42 44.11 -9.46 -16.16
CA GLY A 42 43.68 -8.09 -15.84
C GLY A 42 42.19 -7.80 -16.03
N ALA A 43 41.51 -8.47 -16.97
CA ALA A 43 40.09 -8.29 -17.22
C ALA A 43 39.21 -8.79 -16.05
N LYS A 44 39.70 -9.78 -15.30
CA LYS A 44 38.99 -10.35 -14.14
C LYS A 44 38.83 -9.33 -13.00
N GLY A 45 39.88 -8.54 -12.73
CA GLY A 45 39.84 -7.51 -11.69
C GLY A 45 38.84 -6.39 -11.99
N GLN A 46 38.77 -5.95 -13.25
CA GLN A 46 37.81 -4.93 -13.70
C GLN A 46 36.37 -5.42 -13.56
N VAL A 47 36.09 -6.68 -13.93
CA VAL A 47 34.75 -7.29 -13.77
C VAL A 47 34.34 -7.34 -12.30
N THR A 48 35.22 -7.74 -11.40
CA THR A 48 34.94 -7.74 -9.95
C THR A 48 34.58 -6.35 -9.43
N ALA A 49 35.35 -5.33 -9.83
CA ALA A 49 35.09 -3.94 -9.42
C ALA A 49 33.74 -3.42 -9.94
N ILE A 50 33.42 -3.70 -11.22
CA ILE A 50 32.15 -3.30 -11.84
C ILE A 50 30.97 -4.02 -11.17
N THR A 51 31.08 -5.33 -10.92
CA THR A 51 30.04 -6.12 -10.25
C THR A 51 29.78 -5.61 -8.83
N ALA A 52 30.84 -5.28 -8.07
CA ALA A 52 30.69 -4.69 -6.74
C ALA A 52 29.99 -3.32 -6.81
N GLY A 53 30.36 -2.46 -7.76
CA GLY A 53 29.70 -1.18 -8.00
C GLY A 53 28.21 -1.36 -8.36
N ALA A 54 27.89 -2.29 -9.26
CA ALA A 54 26.52 -2.58 -9.67
C ALA A 54 25.66 -3.10 -8.50
N LEU A 55 26.21 -3.97 -7.65
CA LEU A 55 25.54 -4.44 -6.43
C LEU A 55 25.34 -3.30 -5.42
N GLY A 56 26.30 -2.38 -5.30
CA GLY A 56 26.16 -1.18 -4.47
C GLY A 56 25.02 -0.27 -4.94
N VAL A 57 24.93 -0.02 -6.26
CA VAL A 57 23.83 0.75 -6.85
C VAL A 57 22.49 0.04 -6.66
N LEU A 58 22.43 -1.28 -6.87
CA LEU A 58 21.23 -2.07 -6.61
C LEU A 58 20.79 -1.99 -5.16
N ALA A 59 21.73 -2.12 -4.20
CA ALA A 59 21.43 -2.00 -2.78
C ALA A 59 20.85 -0.62 -2.43
N LEU A 60 21.43 0.45 -2.98
CA LEU A 60 20.95 1.81 -2.79
C LEU A 60 19.54 2.02 -3.37
N LEU A 61 19.30 1.53 -4.59
CA LEU A 61 17.98 1.59 -5.23
C LEU A 61 16.93 0.81 -4.44
N MET A 62 17.26 -0.39 -3.96
CA MET A 62 16.38 -1.17 -3.09
C MET A 62 16.06 -0.39 -1.81
N ALA A 63 17.05 0.21 -1.16
CA ALA A 63 16.85 0.98 0.08
C ALA A 63 15.90 2.17 -0.13
N PHE A 64 16.11 2.98 -1.16
CA PHE A 64 15.23 4.12 -1.45
C PHE A 64 13.82 3.69 -1.86
N THR A 65 13.71 2.64 -2.68
CA THR A 65 12.39 2.16 -3.12
C THR A 65 11.61 1.54 -1.94
N PHE A 66 12.31 0.81 -1.07
CA PHE A 66 11.73 0.30 0.19
C PHE A 66 11.25 1.43 1.09
N ALA A 67 12.06 2.49 1.28
CA ALA A 67 11.66 3.64 2.07
C ALA A 67 10.40 4.34 1.50
N MET A 68 10.31 4.50 0.18
CA MET A 68 9.11 5.04 -0.47
C MET A 68 7.87 4.17 -0.22
N ALA A 69 8.02 2.85 -0.35
CA ALA A 69 6.92 1.90 -0.11
C ALA A 69 6.45 1.94 1.36
N VAL A 70 7.38 1.97 2.31
CA VAL A 70 7.08 2.12 3.74
C VAL A 70 6.38 3.44 4.04
N PHE A 71 6.85 4.55 3.47
CA PHE A 71 6.23 5.86 3.68
C PHE A 71 4.77 5.88 3.22
N ARG A 72 4.50 5.36 2.02
CA ARG A 72 3.14 5.24 1.46
C ARG A 72 2.26 4.33 2.32
N PHE A 73 2.82 3.21 2.79
CA PHE A 73 2.13 2.32 3.72
C PHE A 73 1.75 3.02 5.03
N ASP A 74 2.66 3.80 5.60
CA ASP A 74 2.39 4.54 6.84
C ASP A 74 1.34 5.64 6.64
N VAL A 75 1.39 6.41 5.54
CA VAL A 75 0.34 7.39 5.19
C VAL A 75 -1.04 6.74 5.12
N ARG A 76 -1.15 5.57 4.46
CA ARG A 76 -2.42 4.81 4.39
C ARG A 76 -2.89 4.39 5.80
N LYS A 77 -1.97 3.93 6.66
CA LYS A 77 -2.26 3.55 8.05
C LYS A 77 -2.73 4.75 8.89
N GLN A 78 -2.06 5.90 8.79
CA GLN A 78 -2.44 7.11 9.51
C GLN A 78 -3.83 7.60 9.09
N LEU A 79 -4.15 7.54 7.79
CA LEU A 79 -5.48 7.94 7.30
C LEU A 79 -6.61 7.08 7.87
N VAL A 80 -6.40 5.79 8.10
CA VAL A 80 -7.40 4.92 8.78
C VAL A 80 -7.68 5.44 10.20
N LEU A 81 -6.62 5.75 10.95
CA LEU A 81 -6.74 6.27 12.30
C LEU A 81 -7.41 7.65 12.32
N HIS A 82 -6.99 8.57 11.46
CA HIS A 82 -7.55 9.91 11.37
C HIS A 82 -9.04 9.88 11.02
N GLU A 83 -9.43 9.03 10.06
CA GLU A 83 -10.83 8.91 9.69
C GLU A 83 -11.67 8.29 10.80
N ALA A 84 -11.17 7.25 11.49
CA ALA A 84 -11.87 6.70 12.64
C ALA A 84 -12.10 7.78 13.72
N ASN A 85 -11.09 8.59 14.02
CA ASN A 85 -11.20 9.68 14.98
C ASN A 85 -12.16 10.79 14.52
N ALA A 86 -12.17 11.14 13.23
CA ALA A 86 -13.07 12.14 12.68
C ALA A 86 -14.54 11.69 12.75
N ILE A 87 -14.82 10.44 12.39
CA ILE A 87 -16.17 9.86 12.54
C ILE A 87 -16.59 9.85 14.01
N GLY A 88 -15.70 9.43 14.93
CA GLY A 88 -15.97 9.43 16.37
C GLY A 88 -16.26 10.83 16.91
N SER A 89 -15.46 11.82 16.51
CA SER A 89 -15.67 13.23 16.88
C SER A 89 -17.00 13.76 16.36
N THR A 90 -17.35 13.42 15.11
CA THR A 90 -18.63 13.79 14.49
C THR A 90 -19.80 13.15 15.24
N TYR A 91 -19.67 11.89 15.65
CA TYR A 91 -20.69 11.20 16.45
C TYR A 91 -20.89 11.84 17.83
N LEU A 92 -19.80 12.19 18.53
CA LEU A 92 -19.90 12.87 19.83
C LEU A 92 -20.56 14.25 19.70
N ARG A 93 -20.22 15.00 18.65
CA ARG A 93 -20.83 16.31 18.39
C ARG A 93 -22.30 16.20 17.96
N ALA A 94 -22.66 15.15 17.22
CA ALA A 94 -24.05 14.86 16.89
C ALA A 94 -24.93 14.63 18.13
N ARG A 95 -24.36 14.14 19.24
CA ARG A 95 -25.09 13.97 20.52
C ARG A 95 -25.46 15.28 21.22
N LEU A 96 -24.88 16.41 20.80
CA LEU A 96 -25.21 17.74 21.32
C LEU A 96 -26.38 18.38 20.56
N LEU A 97 -26.83 17.76 19.47
CA LEU A 97 -27.93 18.27 18.65
C LEU A 97 -29.29 17.97 19.32
N PRO A 98 -30.33 18.77 19.02
CA PRO A 98 -31.68 18.49 19.49
C PRO A 98 -32.25 17.22 18.82
N GLU A 99 -33.18 16.55 19.51
CA GLU A 99 -33.99 15.50 18.88
C GLU A 99 -34.93 16.11 17.81
N PRO A 100 -35.28 15.36 16.75
CA PRO A 100 -34.89 13.98 16.45
C PRO A 100 -33.51 13.84 15.76
N HIS A 101 -32.88 14.96 15.38
CA HIS A 101 -31.67 14.97 14.55
C HIS A 101 -30.50 14.22 15.16
N LYS A 102 -30.33 14.33 16.48
CA LYS A 102 -29.33 13.56 17.24
C LYS A 102 -29.42 12.06 16.95
N THR A 103 -30.60 11.48 17.05
CA THR A 103 -30.80 10.04 16.86
C THR A 103 -30.61 9.63 15.41
N GLU A 104 -31.18 10.40 14.48
CA GLU A 104 -31.09 10.11 13.04
C GLU A 104 -29.64 10.20 12.51
N ILE A 105 -28.90 11.24 12.89
CA ILE A 105 -27.50 11.43 12.49
C ILE A 105 -26.61 10.35 13.13
N ALA A 106 -26.85 10.00 14.40
CA ALA A 106 -26.15 8.91 15.06
C ALA A 106 -26.33 7.57 14.32
N GLU A 107 -27.53 7.28 13.81
CA GLU A 107 -27.78 6.09 13.00
C GLU A 107 -27.06 6.13 11.64
N LEU A 108 -27.10 7.28 10.95
CA LEU A 108 -26.38 7.47 9.69
C LEU A 108 -24.87 7.28 9.86
N LEU A 109 -24.27 7.79 10.94
CA LEU A 109 -22.83 7.63 11.23
C LEU A 109 -22.46 6.18 11.56
N ARG A 110 -23.34 5.41 12.20
CA ARG A 110 -23.11 3.97 12.41
C ARG A 110 -23.10 3.21 11.09
N ARG A 111 -24.10 3.45 10.24
CA ARG A 111 -24.15 2.89 8.87
C ARG A 111 -22.93 3.31 8.05
N TYR A 112 -22.51 4.56 8.20
CA TYR A 112 -21.30 5.07 7.54
C TYR A 112 -20.09 4.25 7.96
N ALA A 113 -19.82 4.10 9.27
CA ALA A 113 -18.71 3.27 9.76
C ALA A 113 -18.75 1.82 9.27
N ASP A 114 -19.95 1.22 9.16
CA ASP A 114 -20.14 -0.13 8.60
C ASP A 114 -19.70 -0.19 7.13
N VAL A 115 -20.20 0.73 6.28
CA VAL A 115 -19.85 0.79 4.85
C VAL A 115 -18.35 1.09 4.64
N ARG A 116 -17.74 1.89 5.52
CA ARG A 116 -16.29 2.18 5.49
C ARG A 116 -15.43 0.95 5.73
N LEU A 117 -15.92 -0.05 6.48
CA LEU A 117 -15.24 -1.33 6.63
C LEU A 117 -15.45 -2.24 5.42
N ASP A 118 -16.61 -2.18 4.78
CA ASP A 118 -16.90 -2.94 3.56
C ASP A 118 -16.02 -2.52 2.38
N PHE A 119 -15.69 -1.23 2.28
CA PHE A 119 -14.71 -0.71 1.33
C PHE A 119 -13.35 -1.43 1.39
N TYR A 120 -12.88 -1.79 2.60
CA TYR A 120 -11.62 -2.54 2.77
C TYR A 120 -11.78 -4.05 2.58
N ARG A 121 -12.97 -4.58 2.86
CA ARG A 121 -13.27 -6.00 2.67
C ARG A 121 -13.57 -6.35 1.21
N ALA A 122 -13.85 -5.35 0.38
CA ALA A 122 -14.11 -5.51 -1.05
C ALA A 122 -13.00 -6.32 -1.74
N ALA A 123 -13.39 -7.50 -2.25
CA ALA A 123 -12.47 -8.44 -2.90
C ALA A 123 -12.20 -8.07 -4.37
N ASP A 124 -13.12 -7.35 -4.99
CA ASP A 124 -13.11 -7.00 -6.41
C ASP A 124 -13.52 -5.54 -6.63
N ASP A 125 -13.40 -5.08 -7.88
CA ASP A 125 -13.65 -3.68 -8.22
C ASP A 125 -15.14 -3.32 -8.18
N ARG A 126 -16.03 -4.29 -8.37
CA ARG A 126 -17.49 -4.07 -8.30
C ARG A 126 -17.94 -3.84 -6.86
N THR A 127 -17.48 -4.68 -5.94
CA THR A 127 -17.74 -4.53 -4.50
C THR A 127 -17.10 -3.27 -3.94
N LEU A 128 -15.93 -2.87 -4.45
CA LEU A 128 -15.30 -1.60 -4.11
C LEU A 128 -16.14 -0.41 -4.58
N ALA A 129 -16.50 -0.37 -5.87
CA ALA A 129 -17.29 0.72 -6.45
C ALA A 129 -18.64 0.87 -5.72
N LYS A 130 -19.26 -0.25 -5.34
CA LYS A 130 -20.47 -0.23 -4.52
C LYS A 130 -20.23 0.42 -3.15
N ALA A 131 -19.17 0.02 -2.43
CA ALA A 131 -18.87 0.60 -1.11
C ALA A 131 -18.55 2.11 -1.18
N ILE A 132 -17.93 2.57 -2.28
CA ILE A 132 -17.72 4.00 -2.54
C ILE A 132 -19.06 4.71 -2.74
N ALA A 133 -19.91 4.21 -3.63
CA ALA A 133 -21.22 4.80 -3.89
C ALA A 133 -22.12 4.82 -2.64
N ASP A 134 -22.12 3.74 -1.85
CA ASP A 134 -22.85 3.66 -0.59
C ASP A 134 -22.30 4.66 0.45
N THR A 135 -20.98 4.91 0.46
CA THR A 135 -20.35 5.94 1.29
C THR A 135 -20.83 7.33 0.87
N GLU A 136 -20.71 7.67 -0.40
CA GLU A 136 -21.08 8.99 -0.95
C GLU A 136 -22.57 9.30 -0.71
N SER A 137 -23.45 8.31 -0.90
CA SER A 137 -24.87 8.43 -0.60
C SER A 137 -25.15 8.76 0.87
N LEU A 138 -24.40 8.15 1.80
CA LEU A 138 -24.51 8.47 3.23
C LEU A 138 -23.96 9.86 3.56
N GLN A 139 -22.89 10.30 2.89
CA GLN A 139 -22.36 11.65 3.06
C GLN A 139 -23.36 12.71 2.60
N VAL A 140 -24.03 12.51 1.47
CA VAL A 140 -25.10 13.40 0.98
C VAL A 140 -26.24 13.48 2.00
N GLN A 141 -26.68 12.34 2.54
CA GLN A 141 -27.72 12.32 3.57
C GLN A 141 -27.29 13.08 4.83
N LEU A 142 -26.08 12.82 5.35
CA LEU A 142 -25.53 13.53 6.50
C LEU A 142 -25.44 15.04 6.26
N TRP A 143 -24.94 15.44 5.09
CA TRP A 143 -24.79 16.84 4.71
C TRP A 143 -26.15 17.55 4.60
N SER A 144 -27.15 16.91 4.00
CA SER A 144 -28.50 17.49 3.92
C SER A 144 -29.11 17.76 5.31
N ARG A 145 -28.80 16.92 6.31
CA ARG A 145 -29.25 17.15 7.69
C ARG A 145 -28.47 18.28 8.36
N ALA A 146 -27.18 18.39 8.04
CA ALA A 146 -26.33 19.47 8.50
C ALA A 146 -26.79 20.83 7.97
N ASP A 147 -27.13 20.92 6.68
CA ASP A 147 -27.68 22.14 6.05
C ASP A 147 -28.98 22.59 6.73
N LEU A 148 -29.94 21.66 6.91
CA LEU A 148 -31.20 21.95 7.60
C LEU A 148 -30.99 22.47 9.03
N LEU A 149 -30.03 21.90 9.75
CA LEU A 149 -29.69 22.33 11.11
C LEU A 149 -29.02 23.71 11.12
N ALA A 150 -28.12 23.97 10.15
CA ALA A 150 -27.42 25.25 10.03
C ALA A 150 -28.40 26.39 9.70
N GLU A 151 -29.38 26.14 8.83
CA GLU A 151 -30.43 27.12 8.51
C GLU A 151 -31.36 27.38 9.70
N LYS A 152 -31.77 26.32 10.40
CA LYS A 152 -32.69 26.42 11.54
C LYS A 152 -32.04 27.02 12.80
N TYR A 153 -30.73 26.82 12.98
CA TYR A 153 -29.99 27.24 14.18
C TYR A 153 -28.67 27.96 13.82
N PRO A 154 -28.73 29.12 13.15
CA PRO A 154 -27.55 29.77 12.56
C PRO A 154 -26.52 30.28 13.58
N THR A 155 -26.93 30.51 14.84
CA THR A 155 -26.05 30.97 15.93
C THR A 155 -25.66 29.87 16.92
N SER A 156 -25.99 28.61 16.62
CA SER A 156 -25.74 27.48 17.51
C SER A 156 -24.30 26.97 17.39
N ASN A 157 -23.53 27.13 18.46
CA ASN A 157 -22.17 26.58 18.56
C ASN A 157 -22.14 25.05 18.37
N PRO A 158 -23.03 24.23 18.98
CA PRO A 158 -23.10 22.80 18.73
C PRO A 158 -23.30 22.42 17.26
N VAL A 159 -24.16 23.14 16.54
CA VAL A 159 -24.40 22.90 15.11
C VAL A 159 -23.16 23.23 14.28
N THR A 160 -22.53 24.37 14.54
CA THR A 160 -21.29 24.79 13.87
C THR A 160 -20.17 23.75 14.05
N LEU A 161 -19.96 23.27 15.28
CA LEU A 161 -18.96 22.26 15.58
C LEU A 161 -19.27 20.91 14.90
N PHE A 162 -20.54 20.54 14.82
CA PHE A 162 -20.98 19.33 14.12
C PHE A 162 -20.71 19.43 12.61
N VAL A 163 -21.07 20.54 11.97
CA VAL A 163 -20.83 20.79 10.53
C VAL A 163 -19.33 20.70 10.21
N GLN A 164 -18.48 21.34 11.03
CA GLN A 164 -17.02 21.25 10.87
C GLN A 164 -16.51 19.80 10.99
N ALA A 165 -16.99 19.05 12.00
CA ALA A 165 -16.61 17.65 12.17
C ALA A 165 -17.01 16.78 10.96
N LEU A 166 -18.22 17.02 10.45
CA LEU A 166 -18.75 16.33 9.30
C LEU A 166 -17.93 16.63 8.05
N ASN A 167 -17.55 17.89 7.85
CA ASN A 167 -16.65 18.28 6.76
C ASN A 167 -15.32 17.52 6.85
N ASP A 168 -14.68 17.49 8.02
CA ASP A 168 -13.42 16.76 8.23
C ASP A 168 -13.57 15.26 7.90
N THR A 169 -14.72 14.67 8.26
CA THR A 169 -15.04 13.26 7.96
C THR A 169 -15.17 13.01 6.45
N ILE A 170 -15.79 13.94 5.72
CA ILE A 170 -15.96 13.85 4.27
C ILE A 170 -14.60 14.05 3.57
N ASP A 171 -13.81 15.04 3.99
CA ASP A 171 -12.49 15.32 3.44
C ASP A 171 -11.53 14.13 3.61
N LEU A 172 -11.59 13.43 4.74
CA LEU A 172 -10.80 12.23 4.97
C LEU A 172 -11.20 11.08 4.04
N HIS A 173 -12.48 10.96 3.67
CA HIS A 173 -12.87 9.99 2.65
C HIS A 173 -12.22 10.30 1.30
N ALA A 174 -12.27 11.56 0.86
CA ALA A 174 -11.66 11.96 -0.42
C ALA A 174 -10.15 11.70 -0.42
N ARG A 175 -9.46 12.03 0.68
CA ARG A 175 -8.03 11.71 0.86
C ARG A 175 -7.73 10.22 0.78
N ARG A 176 -8.58 9.36 1.36
CA ARG A 176 -8.41 7.91 1.27
C ARG A 176 -8.47 7.39 -0.16
N LEU A 177 -9.35 7.96 -1.00
CA LEU A 177 -9.46 7.55 -2.41
C LEU A 177 -8.20 7.92 -3.19
N VAL A 178 -7.66 9.12 -2.98
CA VAL A 178 -6.44 9.56 -3.66
C VAL A 178 -5.23 8.71 -3.25
N VAL A 179 -5.05 8.47 -1.95
CA VAL A 179 -3.90 7.68 -1.45
C VAL A 179 -4.01 6.20 -1.79
N GLN A 180 -5.22 5.70 -2.08
CA GLN A 180 -5.39 4.33 -2.55
C GLN A 180 -4.68 4.09 -3.89
N ASP A 181 -4.67 5.08 -4.78
CA ASP A 181 -4.02 4.97 -6.08
C ASP A 181 -2.56 5.47 -6.07
N ASP A 182 -2.08 5.89 -4.90
CA ASP A 182 -0.74 6.45 -4.71
C ASP A 182 0.31 5.34 -4.54
N HIS A 183 0.89 4.91 -5.67
CA HIS A 183 1.90 3.84 -5.78
C HIS A 183 3.31 4.40 -6.01
N VAL A 184 4.34 3.58 -5.78
CA VAL A 184 5.71 3.87 -6.23
C VAL A 184 5.68 4.11 -7.75
N PRO A 185 6.27 5.21 -8.26
CA PRO A 185 6.23 5.52 -9.67
C PRO A 185 6.73 4.35 -10.53
N PRO A 186 6.00 3.98 -11.61
CA PRO A 186 6.38 2.84 -12.45
C PRO A 186 7.79 2.94 -13.03
N THR A 187 8.28 4.17 -13.24
CA THR A 187 9.63 4.46 -13.70
C THR A 187 10.70 4.02 -12.69
N VAL A 188 10.47 4.24 -11.38
CA VAL A 188 11.37 3.80 -10.31
C VAL A 188 11.42 2.27 -10.25
N LEU A 189 10.26 1.62 -10.36
CA LEU A 189 10.19 0.16 -10.40
C LEU A 189 10.89 -0.41 -11.64
N ALA A 190 10.71 0.19 -12.82
CA ALA A 190 11.38 -0.23 -14.05
C ALA A 190 12.91 -0.17 -13.92
N VAL A 191 13.43 0.91 -13.34
CA VAL A 191 14.87 1.06 -13.05
C VAL A 191 15.34 0.02 -12.04
N LEU A 192 14.56 -0.24 -10.97
CA LEU A 192 14.89 -1.28 -9.99
C LEU A 192 14.98 -2.67 -10.62
N PHE A 193 14.04 -3.03 -11.49
CA PHE A 193 14.06 -4.32 -12.21
C PHE A 193 15.25 -4.41 -13.17
N LEU A 194 15.53 -3.35 -13.93
CA LEU A 194 16.67 -3.32 -14.85
C LEU A 194 17.99 -3.46 -14.08
N ALA A 195 18.17 -2.71 -12.99
CA ALA A 195 19.33 -2.78 -12.13
C ALA A 195 19.49 -4.18 -11.50
N THR A 196 18.38 -4.79 -11.09
CA THR A 196 18.36 -6.15 -10.55
C THR A 196 18.85 -7.17 -11.59
N ILE A 197 18.28 -7.13 -12.80
CA ILE A 197 18.68 -8.03 -13.90
C ILE A 197 20.16 -7.83 -14.25
N ALA A 198 20.59 -6.58 -14.41
CA ALA A 198 21.96 -6.24 -14.77
C ALA A 198 22.97 -6.69 -13.70
N ALA A 199 22.69 -6.44 -12.42
CA ALA A 199 23.55 -6.84 -11.32
C ALA A 199 23.63 -8.38 -11.20
N MET A 200 22.50 -9.08 -11.30
CA MET A 200 22.49 -10.55 -11.24
C MET A 200 23.19 -11.18 -12.45
N ALA A 201 23.05 -10.60 -13.65
CA ALA A 201 23.80 -11.01 -14.83
C ALA A 201 25.31 -10.78 -14.67
N LEU A 202 25.74 -9.64 -14.10
CA LEU A 202 27.15 -9.36 -13.81
C LEU A 202 27.74 -10.33 -12.77
N VAL A 203 26.97 -10.67 -11.72
CA VAL A 203 27.35 -11.70 -10.76
C VAL A 203 27.55 -13.05 -11.45
N GLY A 204 26.58 -13.45 -12.28
CA GLY A 204 26.68 -14.67 -13.08
C GLY A 204 27.92 -14.67 -13.97
N TYR A 205 28.12 -13.58 -14.72
CA TYR A 205 29.25 -13.38 -15.61
C TYR A 205 30.59 -13.50 -14.90
N GLY A 206 30.73 -12.85 -13.74
CA GLY A 206 31.90 -13.02 -12.87
C GLY A 206 32.13 -14.49 -12.51
N CYS A 207 31.13 -15.19 -11.98
CA CYS A 207 31.24 -16.61 -11.64
C CYS A 207 31.65 -17.50 -12.84
N GLY A 208 31.16 -17.18 -14.04
CA GLY A 208 31.52 -17.88 -15.27
C GLY A 208 32.97 -17.66 -15.66
N LEU A 209 33.44 -16.41 -15.59
CA LEU A 209 34.80 -16.01 -15.95
C LEU A 209 35.89 -16.63 -15.06
N PHE A 210 35.61 -16.80 -13.76
CA PHE A 210 36.53 -17.44 -12.82
C PHE A 210 36.50 -18.97 -12.86
N GLY A 211 35.58 -19.58 -13.62
CA GLY A 211 35.43 -21.05 -13.70
C GLY A 211 35.02 -21.72 -12.38
N ARG A 212 34.73 -20.95 -11.33
CA ARG A 212 34.37 -21.40 -9.99
C ARG A 212 33.02 -20.79 -9.60
N ARG A 213 32.00 -21.65 -9.49
CA ARG A 213 30.67 -21.25 -8.99
C ARG A 213 30.44 -21.87 -7.62
N ASN A 214 30.32 -21.02 -6.60
CA ASN A 214 29.76 -21.47 -5.33
C ASN A 214 28.23 -21.34 -5.41
N PHE A 215 27.56 -22.43 -5.78
CA PHE A 215 26.12 -22.47 -5.98
C PHE A 215 25.36 -21.91 -4.77
N VAL A 216 25.79 -22.26 -3.56
CA VAL A 216 25.15 -21.82 -2.30
C VAL A 216 25.15 -20.30 -2.19
N VAL A 217 26.29 -19.64 -2.42
CA VAL A 217 26.42 -18.19 -2.27
C VAL A 217 25.61 -17.43 -3.33
N THR A 218 25.69 -17.85 -4.60
CA THR A 218 24.89 -17.23 -5.68
C THR A 218 23.39 -17.40 -5.47
N THR A 219 22.95 -18.57 -5.04
CA THR A 219 21.54 -18.84 -4.76
C THR A 219 21.05 -18.03 -3.57
N LEU A 220 21.84 -17.93 -2.49
CA LEU A 220 21.50 -17.12 -1.33
C LEU A 220 21.34 -15.64 -1.70
N LEU A 221 22.26 -15.07 -2.49
CA LEU A 221 22.15 -13.70 -2.96
C LEU A 221 20.88 -13.48 -3.79
N THR A 222 20.58 -14.40 -4.70
CA THR A 222 19.37 -14.38 -5.53
C THR A 222 18.11 -14.37 -4.67
N VAL A 223 18.06 -15.22 -3.64
CA VAL A 223 16.93 -15.28 -2.69
C VAL A 223 16.78 -13.98 -1.91
N ILE A 224 17.88 -13.39 -1.44
CA ILE A 224 17.83 -12.12 -0.68
C ILE A 224 17.31 -10.97 -1.57
N VAL A 225 17.85 -10.82 -2.78
CA VAL A 225 17.42 -9.76 -3.73
C VAL A 225 15.94 -9.95 -4.10
N ALA A 226 15.52 -11.20 -4.35
CA ALA A 226 14.13 -11.50 -4.64
C ALA A 226 13.21 -11.22 -3.44
N ALA A 227 13.62 -11.57 -2.22
CA ALA A 227 12.87 -11.33 -1.00
C ALA A 227 12.69 -9.83 -0.72
N VAL A 228 13.75 -9.03 -0.82
CA VAL A 228 13.69 -7.58 -0.61
C VAL A 228 12.78 -6.92 -1.66
N THR A 229 12.98 -7.25 -2.93
CA THR A 229 12.13 -6.75 -4.02
C THR A 229 10.67 -7.15 -3.83
N PHE A 230 10.42 -8.38 -3.36
CA PHE A 230 9.07 -8.82 -3.02
C PHE A 230 8.44 -7.97 -1.92
N VAL A 231 9.15 -7.70 -0.83
CA VAL A 231 8.62 -6.88 0.27
C VAL A 231 8.33 -5.45 -0.21
N ILE A 232 9.20 -4.87 -1.06
CA ILE A 232 8.97 -3.55 -1.66
C ILE A 232 7.63 -3.52 -2.42
N LEU A 233 7.38 -4.54 -3.24
CA LEU A 233 6.17 -4.63 -4.05
C LEU A 233 4.93 -5.03 -3.25
N ASP A 234 5.09 -5.77 -2.15
CA ASP A 234 4.00 -6.10 -1.24
C ASP A 234 3.53 -4.86 -0.46
N LEU A 235 4.47 -4.05 0.03
CA LEU A 235 4.18 -2.77 0.70
C LEU A 235 3.51 -1.75 -0.23
N ASP A 236 3.87 -1.75 -1.51
CA ASP A 236 3.29 -0.83 -2.48
C ASP A 236 1.81 -1.13 -2.76
N ARG A 237 1.35 -2.37 -2.49
CA ARG A 237 -0.04 -2.78 -2.72
C ARG A 237 -0.98 -2.30 -1.60
N PRO A 238 -1.99 -1.47 -1.91
CA PRO A 238 -2.82 -0.81 -0.89
C PRO A 238 -3.84 -1.75 -0.19
N ARG A 239 -4.44 -2.71 -0.90
CA ARG A 239 -5.52 -3.58 -0.38
C ARG A 239 -5.20 -5.07 -0.39
N ARG A 240 -4.05 -5.45 -0.96
CA ARG A 240 -3.67 -6.85 -1.23
C ARG A 240 -2.25 -7.06 -0.77
N GLY A 241 -1.86 -8.32 -0.57
CA GLY A 241 -0.55 -8.67 -0.06
C GLY A 241 -0.59 -9.24 1.35
N PHE A 242 0.60 -9.51 1.88
CA PHE A 242 0.80 -9.99 3.24
C PHE A 242 0.79 -8.84 4.24
N LEU A 243 1.43 -7.73 3.88
CA LEU A 243 1.52 -6.51 4.68
C LEU A 243 0.31 -5.61 4.40
N ARG A 244 -0.82 -5.92 5.04
CA ARG A 244 -2.06 -5.13 4.90
C ARG A 244 -2.15 -4.05 5.97
N VAL A 245 -2.71 -2.90 5.60
CA VAL A 245 -3.03 -1.84 6.56
C VAL A 245 -4.11 -2.34 7.51
N SER A 246 -3.80 -2.35 8.82
CA SER A 246 -4.74 -2.73 9.86
C SER A 246 -5.95 -1.79 9.87
N GLN A 247 -7.15 -2.38 9.97
CA GLN A 247 -8.42 -1.66 10.10
C GLN A 247 -8.91 -1.60 11.55
N GLU A 248 -8.02 -1.89 12.51
CA GLU A 248 -8.36 -2.00 13.93
C GLU A 248 -9.00 -0.73 14.49
N SER A 249 -8.48 0.47 14.16
CA SER A 249 -9.07 1.74 14.62
C SER A 249 -10.52 1.90 14.17
N MET A 250 -10.81 1.54 12.92
CA MET A 250 -12.17 1.62 12.37
C MET A 250 -13.10 0.54 12.96
N GLN A 251 -12.57 -0.67 13.22
CA GLN A 251 -13.31 -1.74 13.90
C GLN A 251 -13.62 -1.40 15.36
N ASN A 252 -12.67 -0.78 16.06
CA ASN A 252 -12.85 -0.34 17.45
C ASN A 252 -13.89 0.77 17.51
N LEU A 253 -13.83 1.76 16.61
CA LEU A 253 -14.86 2.77 16.46
C LEU A 253 -16.24 2.12 16.22
N GLN A 254 -16.36 1.21 15.25
CA GLN A 254 -17.64 0.54 14.96
C GLN A 254 -18.23 -0.13 16.22
N LYS A 255 -17.41 -0.83 17.00
CA LYS A 255 -17.83 -1.46 18.26
C LYS A 255 -18.28 -0.41 19.29
N GLU A 256 -17.56 0.70 19.41
CA GLU A 256 -17.89 1.79 20.33
C GLU A 256 -19.23 2.47 19.97
N LEU A 257 -19.45 2.76 18.68
CA LEU A 257 -20.69 3.37 18.20
C LEU A 257 -21.91 2.46 18.41
N ARG A 258 -21.72 1.14 18.30
CA ARG A 258 -22.75 0.12 18.57
C ARG A 258 -23.07 0.02 20.05
N ARG A 259 -22.06 -0.08 20.93
CA ARG A 259 -22.26 -0.07 22.39
C ARG A 259 -22.96 1.18 22.89
N SER A 260 -22.62 2.34 22.33
CA SER A 260 -23.27 3.61 22.68
C SER A 260 -24.76 3.64 22.31
N ALA A 261 -25.19 2.84 21.33
CA ALA A 261 -26.60 2.71 20.98
C ALA A 261 -27.36 1.86 22.00
N GLU A 262 -26.70 0.86 22.57
CA GLU A 262 -27.26 -0.05 23.59
C GLU A 262 -27.38 0.63 24.94
N SER A 263 -26.41 1.46 25.35
CA SER A 263 -26.45 2.17 26.64
C SER A 263 -27.32 3.44 26.64
N GLY A 264 -27.76 3.89 25.46
CA GLY A 264 -28.59 5.08 25.27
C GLY A 264 -30.08 4.79 25.13
N ARG A 265 -30.49 3.52 25.21
CA ARG A 265 -31.88 3.07 25.38
C ARG A 265 -32.16 2.87 26.86
#